data_AF-A0A371PHM5-F1
#
_entry.id   AF-A0A371PHM5-F1
#
_cell.length_a   1.000
_cell.length_b   1.000
_cell.length_c   1.000
_cell.angle_alpha   90.00
_cell.angle_beta   90.00
_cell.angle_gamma   90.00
#
_symmetry.space_group_name_H-M   'P 1'
#
loop_
_entity.id
_entity.type
_entity.pdbx_description
1 polymer ?
#
loop_
_entity_poly.entity_id
_entity_poly.type
_entity_poly.pdbx_seq_one_letter_code
_entity_poly.pdbx_strand_id
1 'polypeptide(L)'
;MTSGVRYRTRWAAWTVLVVGLIGAGFAAVIRGGAVEWFMFVLLAGIAALSGWLPLAASRSITLERLVSETELTAGESVQVSLRIERMWRIPMVWIAIEESVRNTSSLGERTVPYTTVIAPMFGKRAALHYSIKELARGVHQFGAVTVTCGDLFGLTAFRKEISLTTEFVVLPSLPLYEEGGLFQPSGQGQSDSSAYAVSARGGGEGTDAYAGLLGKAGLGPDSRPYREGDSLRHLDFRAAARGRGMYTKLYDGDETRTERFVVVDSFKASFKGDSGLFDACISHALLDVQQNVEAGAAVRLYADEWTYHVSGVSGHEQLARMSELKHMLARLTPSEVGSEWPGVADLDEDQTSRDRVLTVYSADWHHAGRWLKLADRVSEWGCTLELYWISRSAVPSYAMRETGRLLEASGMDCYWLHVTQSKEAWTSAGKGEDAYALG
;
A
#
# COMPACT_ATOMS: atom_id res chain seq x y z
N MET A 1 12.36 -17.31 2.25
CA MET A 1 13.23 -17.98 3.26
C MET A 1 14.66 -18.01 2.74
N THR A 2 15.38 -16.90 2.83
CA THR A 2 16.83 -16.94 2.65
C THR A 2 17.40 -17.56 3.92
N SER A 3 18.09 -18.70 3.79
CA SER A 3 18.85 -19.30 4.88
C SER A 3 19.97 -18.34 5.25
N GLY A 4 19.67 -17.34 6.09
CA GLY A 4 20.66 -16.42 6.63
C GLY A 4 21.79 -17.22 7.26
N VAL A 5 23.02 -16.82 6.99
CA VAL A 5 24.23 -17.44 7.54
C VAL A 5 24.12 -17.36 9.06
N ARG A 6 23.71 -18.45 9.71
CA ARG A 6 23.64 -18.51 11.16
C ARG A 6 25.05 -18.64 11.70
N TYR A 7 25.57 -17.56 12.26
CA TYR A 7 26.84 -17.58 12.99
C TYR A 7 26.70 -18.48 14.21
N ARG A 8 27.60 -19.46 14.34
CA ARG A 8 27.56 -20.47 15.41
C ARG A 8 28.96 -20.71 15.97
N THR A 9 29.03 -20.92 17.28
CA THR A 9 30.24 -21.39 17.96
C THR A 9 30.74 -22.70 17.35
N ARG A 10 32.02 -22.73 16.99
CA ARG A 10 32.68 -23.89 16.40
C ARG A 10 33.21 -24.80 17.49
N TRP A 11 32.33 -25.64 18.05
CA TRP A 11 32.67 -26.55 19.14
C TRP A 11 33.85 -27.49 18.82
N ALA A 12 33.98 -27.97 17.59
CA ALA A 12 35.12 -28.79 17.17
C ALA A 12 36.46 -28.04 17.21
N ALA A 13 36.47 -26.74 16.90
CA ALA A 13 37.68 -25.92 17.02
C ALA A 13 38.02 -25.65 18.50
N TRP A 14 36.99 -25.46 19.33
CA TRP A 14 37.14 -25.36 20.78
C TRP A 14 37.69 -26.63 21.41
N THR A 15 37.26 -27.83 20.98
CA THR A 15 37.81 -29.09 21.50
C THR A 15 39.28 -29.25 21.13
N VAL A 16 39.67 -28.95 19.89
CA VAL A 16 41.08 -28.96 19.47
C VAL A 16 41.90 -27.96 20.29
N LEU A 17 41.37 -26.77 20.53
CA LEU A 17 42.03 -25.74 21.33
C LEU A 17 42.23 -26.19 22.78
N VAL A 18 41.21 -26.77 23.41
CA VAL A 18 41.27 -27.27 24.79
C VAL A 18 42.21 -28.47 24.90
N VAL A 19 42.18 -29.41 23.97
CA VAL A 19 43.12 -30.56 23.94
C VAL A 19 44.56 -30.07 23.77
N GLY A 20 44.80 -29.13 22.85
CA GLY A 20 46.10 -28.50 22.67
C GLY A 20 46.58 -27.77 23.92
N LEU A 21 45.68 -27.07 24.61
CA LEU A 21 45.96 -26.36 25.86
C LEU A 21 46.35 -27.33 26.99
N ILE A 22 45.59 -28.42 27.17
CA ILE A 22 45.89 -29.46 28.17
C ILE A 22 47.23 -30.14 27.86
N GLY A 23 47.47 -30.49 26.59
CA GLY A 23 48.72 -31.10 26.15
C GLY A 23 49.93 -30.20 26.38
N ALA A 24 49.82 -28.90 26.03
CA ALA A 24 50.86 -27.91 26.28
C ALA A 24 51.10 -27.70 27.79
N GLY A 25 50.04 -27.63 28.60
CA GLY A 25 50.15 -27.50 30.05
C GLY A 25 50.83 -28.70 30.70
N PHE A 26 50.47 -29.92 30.29
CA PHE A 26 51.11 -31.14 30.77
C PHE A 26 52.59 -31.19 30.38
N ALA A 27 52.92 -30.85 29.14
CA ALA A 27 54.32 -30.76 28.68
C ALA A 27 55.12 -29.69 29.43
N ALA A 28 54.51 -28.53 29.72
CA ALA A 28 55.14 -27.45 30.49
C ALA A 28 55.44 -27.87 31.93
N VAL A 29 54.55 -28.63 32.58
CA VAL A 29 54.75 -29.13 33.95
C VAL A 29 55.86 -30.19 34.02
N ILE A 30 55.94 -31.09 33.02
CA ILE A 30 56.94 -32.17 33.02
C ILE A 30 58.32 -31.69 32.57
N ARG A 31 58.39 -30.92 31.47
CA ARG A 31 59.66 -30.54 30.84
C ARG A 31 60.17 -29.18 31.31
N GLY A 32 59.28 -28.29 31.74
CA GLY A 32 59.65 -26.95 32.21
C GLY A 32 60.26 -26.03 31.15
N GLY A 33 60.22 -26.38 29.87
CA GLY A 33 60.85 -25.61 28.81
C GLY A 33 60.11 -24.29 28.50
N ALA A 34 60.85 -23.30 28.01
CA ALA A 34 60.30 -21.98 27.69
C ALA A 34 59.27 -22.05 26.55
N VAL A 35 59.45 -22.98 25.59
CA VAL A 35 58.56 -23.15 24.43
C VAL A 35 57.21 -23.71 24.85
N GLU A 36 57.19 -24.67 25.78
CA GLU A 36 55.98 -25.29 26.30
C GLU A 36 55.14 -24.27 27.08
N TRP A 37 55.77 -23.49 27.96
CA TRP A 37 55.11 -22.40 28.67
C TRP A 37 54.58 -21.32 27.71
N PHE A 38 55.34 -20.97 26.68
CA PHE A 38 54.89 -20.03 25.64
C PHE A 38 53.63 -20.55 24.92
N MET A 39 53.64 -21.80 24.47
CA MET A 39 52.47 -22.41 23.81
C MET A 39 51.25 -22.48 24.73
N PHE A 40 51.45 -22.85 26.00
CA PHE A 40 50.37 -22.88 26.98
C PHE A 40 49.73 -21.50 27.16
N VAL A 41 50.55 -20.47 27.38
CA VAL A 41 50.07 -19.09 27.55
C VAL A 41 49.40 -18.57 26.28
N LEU A 42 49.94 -18.87 25.10
CA LEU A 42 49.36 -18.47 23.81
C LEU A 42 47.97 -19.09 23.60
N LEU A 43 47.84 -20.41 23.78
CA LEU A 43 46.55 -21.10 23.62
C LEU A 43 45.54 -20.67 24.69
N ALA A 44 45.99 -20.46 25.93
CA ALA A 44 45.16 -19.94 27.01
C ALA A 44 44.68 -18.52 26.68
N GLY A 45 45.56 -17.67 26.13
CA GLY A 45 45.23 -16.32 25.68
C GLY A 45 44.20 -16.33 24.56
N ILE A 46 44.37 -17.17 23.54
CA ILE A 46 43.39 -17.32 22.45
C ILE A 46 42.04 -17.78 23.00
N ALA A 47 42.01 -18.81 23.85
CA ALA A 47 40.78 -19.30 24.46
C ALA A 47 40.10 -18.21 25.31
N ALA A 48 40.86 -17.50 26.14
CA ALA A 48 40.35 -16.42 26.96
C ALA A 48 39.78 -15.28 26.12
N LEU A 49 40.50 -14.82 25.09
CA LEU A 49 40.06 -13.73 24.21
C LEU A 49 38.82 -14.12 23.39
N SER A 50 38.83 -15.30 22.76
CA SER A 50 37.71 -15.79 21.95
C SER A 50 36.47 -16.16 22.76
N GLY A 51 36.60 -16.46 24.05
CA GLY A 51 35.45 -16.71 24.93
C GLY A 51 34.94 -15.45 25.60
N TRP A 52 35.84 -14.72 26.29
CA TRP A 52 35.47 -13.61 27.17
C TRP A 52 35.05 -12.35 26.42
N LEU A 53 35.77 -11.96 25.35
CA LEU A 53 35.48 -10.71 24.65
C LEU A 53 34.09 -10.72 23.98
N PRO A 54 33.70 -11.75 23.20
CA PRO A 54 32.37 -11.79 22.60
C PRO A 54 31.25 -11.89 23.65
N LEU A 55 31.50 -12.60 24.76
CA LEU A 55 30.54 -12.70 25.87
C LEU A 55 30.32 -11.35 26.52
N ALA A 56 31.39 -10.64 26.88
CA ALA A 56 31.33 -9.30 27.47
C ALA A 56 30.64 -8.31 26.51
N ALA A 57 30.97 -8.37 25.22
CA ALA A 57 30.34 -7.54 24.20
C ALA A 57 28.83 -7.78 24.14
N SER A 58 28.39 -9.04 24.03
CA SER A 58 26.96 -9.39 23.93
C SER A 58 26.13 -8.88 25.13
N ARG A 59 26.69 -8.90 26.35
CA ARG A 59 26.00 -8.43 27.56
C ARG A 59 25.88 -6.90 27.62
N SER A 60 26.86 -6.19 27.08
CA SER A 60 27.01 -4.73 27.20
C SER A 60 26.45 -3.90 26.04
N ILE A 61 25.82 -4.53 25.05
CA ILE A 61 25.26 -3.85 23.87
C ILE A 61 23.83 -3.35 24.15
N THR A 62 23.63 -2.07 23.89
CA THR A 62 22.36 -1.38 23.78
C THR A 62 22.18 -0.88 22.35
N LEU A 63 20.95 -0.93 21.85
CA LEU A 63 20.58 -0.45 20.53
C LEU A 63 19.50 0.62 20.65
N GLU A 64 19.56 1.60 19.76
CA GLU A 64 18.48 2.56 19.53
C GLU A 64 18.20 2.65 18.03
N ARG A 65 16.92 2.67 17.65
CA ARG A 65 16.49 2.87 16.26
C ARG A 65 15.92 4.26 16.08
N LEU A 66 16.39 4.96 15.06
CA LEU A 66 15.84 6.22 14.59
C LEU A 66 15.39 6.05 13.15
N VAL A 67 14.11 6.32 12.91
CA VAL A 67 13.51 6.31 11.57
C VAL A 67 13.33 7.76 11.15
N SER A 68 13.69 8.10 9.91
CA SER A 68 13.64 9.49 9.44
C SER A 68 12.22 10.07 9.48
N GLU A 69 11.23 9.28 9.08
CA GLU A 69 9.83 9.68 8.94
C GLU A 69 8.92 8.52 9.38
N THR A 70 7.82 8.86 10.05
CA THR A 70 6.81 7.88 10.49
C THR A 70 5.66 7.72 9.51
N GLU A 71 5.55 8.65 8.57
CA GLU A 71 4.52 8.70 7.54
C GLU A 71 5.19 9.02 6.21
N LEU A 72 5.01 8.13 5.24
CA LEU A 72 5.61 8.19 3.91
C LEU A 72 4.53 7.93 2.87
N THR A 73 4.81 8.21 1.61
CA THR A 73 3.95 7.88 0.48
C THR A 73 4.52 6.69 -0.30
N ALA A 74 3.67 5.83 -0.85
CA ALA A 74 4.09 4.64 -1.57
C ALA A 74 5.00 5.00 -2.76
N GLY A 75 6.13 4.30 -2.86
CA GLY A 75 7.22 4.60 -3.79
C GLY A 75 8.38 5.40 -3.18
N GLU A 76 8.18 6.04 -2.03
CA GLU A 76 9.25 6.73 -1.31
C GLU A 76 10.20 5.75 -0.60
N SER A 77 11.30 6.29 -0.07
CA SER A 77 12.31 5.54 0.66
C SER A 77 12.45 6.06 2.08
N VAL A 78 12.56 5.16 3.05
CA VAL A 78 12.82 5.51 4.45
C VAL A 78 14.30 5.32 4.78
N GLN A 79 14.87 6.28 5.51
CA GLN A 79 16.21 6.16 6.07
C GLN A 79 16.11 5.67 7.51
N VAL A 80 16.85 4.61 7.82
CA VAL A 80 16.89 4.03 9.16
C VAL A 80 18.31 4.13 9.69
N SER A 81 18.42 4.63 10.92
CA SER A 81 19.67 4.76 11.65
C SER A 81 19.63 3.90 12.90
N LEU A 82 20.49 2.89 12.97
CA LEU A 82 20.68 2.07 14.16
C LEU A 82 21.92 2.56 14.91
N ARG A 83 21.72 3.06 16.13
CA ARG A 83 22.81 3.44 17.03
C ARG A 83 23.12 2.28 17.96
N ILE A 84 24.39 1.95 18.03
CA ILE A 84 24.93 0.85 18.83
C ILE A 84 25.81 1.47 19.89
N GLU A 85 25.45 1.28 21.15
CA GLU A 85 26.27 1.69 22.29
C GLU A 85 26.76 0.48 23.06
N ARG A 86 28.05 0.48 23.37
CA ARG A 86 28.72 -0.53 24.18
C ARG A 86 29.21 0.10 25.47
N MET A 87 28.97 -0.57 26.59
CA MET A 87 29.49 -0.11 27.88
C MET A 87 31.03 -0.07 27.87
N TRP A 88 31.69 -1.08 27.29
CA TRP A 88 33.13 -1.28 27.34
C TRP A 88 33.76 -1.22 25.92
N ARG A 89 35.02 -0.75 25.83
CA ARG A 89 35.80 -0.75 24.59
C ARG A 89 36.40 -2.14 24.39
N ILE A 90 35.72 -2.99 23.63
CA ILE A 90 36.12 -4.39 23.43
C ILE A 90 36.67 -4.52 21.99
N PRO A 91 38.00 -4.49 21.80
CA PRO A 91 38.60 -4.73 20.50
C PRO A 91 38.41 -6.18 20.08
N MET A 92 38.68 -6.47 18.80
CA MET A 92 38.71 -7.85 18.28
C MET A 92 37.37 -8.61 18.37
N VAL A 93 36.26 -7.89 18.39
CA VAL A 93 34.91 -8.45 18.29
C VAL A 93 34.22 -7.85 17.08
N TRP A 94 33.70 -8.71 16.21
CA TRP A 94 32.76 -8.31 15.17
C TRP A 94 31.33 -8.47 15.69
N ILE A 95 30.45 -7.63 15.19
CA ILE A 95 29.04 -7.56 15.57
C ILE A 95 28.24 -7.67 14.28
N ALA A 96 27.51 -8.77 14.13
CA ALA A 96 26.50 -8.93 13.10
C ALA A 96 25.15 -8.46 13.63
N ILE A 97 24.43 -7.67 12.84
CA ILE A 97 23.10 -7.18 13.13
C ILE A 97 22.17 -7.70 12.05
N GLU A 98 21.14 -8.41 12.49
CA GLU A 98 20.06 -8.94 11.68
C GLU A 98 18.76 -8.31 12.15
N GLU A 99 18.03 -7.70 11.23
CA GLU A 99 16.75 -7.06 11.48
C GLU A 99 15.81 -7.41 10.33
N SER A 100 14.51 -7.30 10.56
CA SER A 100 13.54 -7.44 9.49
C SER A 100 12.36 -6.50 9.67
N VAL A 101 11.84 -6.00 8.54
CA VAL A 101 10.66 -5.16 8.49
C VAL A 101 9.53 -5.95 7.84
N ARG A 102 8.38 -6.00 8.50
CA ARG A 102 7.19 -6.71 8.02
C ARG A 102 6.13 -5.70 7.58
N ASN A 103 5.60 -5.86 6.37
CA ASN A 103 4.38 -5.15 5.95
C ASN A 103 3.16 -5.98 6.35
N THR A 104 2.33 -5.47 7.26
CA THR A 104 1.14 -6.17 7.75
C THR A 104 -0.10 -5.96 6.90
N SER A 105 -0.10 -4.95 6.01
CA SER A 105 -1.22 -4.63 5.10
C SER A 105 -1.12 -5.35 3.75
N SER A 106 0.04 -5.93 3.41
CA SER A 106 0.26 -6.56 2.12
C SER A 106 -0.43 -7.92 1.97
N LEU A 107 -0.70 -8.35 0.73
CA LEU A 107 -1.11 -9.72 0.41
C LEU A 107 -0.01 -10.73 0.81
N GLY A 108 -0.15 -11.31 2.00
CA GLY A 108 0.78 -12.28 2.58
C GLY A 108 1.84 -11.66 3.48
N GLU A 109 2.63 -12.51 4.16
CA GLU A 109 3.74 -12.04 4.99
C GLU A 109 4.92 -11.60 4.11
N ARG A 110 4.99 -10.30 3.80
CA ARG A 110 6.18 -9.71 3.18
C ARG A 110 7.12 -9.21 4.25
N THR A 111 8.32 -9.77 4.28
CA THR A 111 9.37 -9.41 5.24
C THR A 111 10.65 -9.05 4.49
N VAL A 112 11.18 -7.87 4.80
CA VAL A 112 12.41 -7.32 4.22
C VAL A 112 13.54 -7.54 5.23
N PRO A 113 14.45 -8.48 4.99
CA PRO A 113 15.58 -8.69 5.88
C PRO A 113 16.67 -7.65 5.64
N TYR A 114 17.26 -7.14 6.71
CA TYR A 114 18.49 -6.37 6.71
C TYR A 114 19.54 -7.12 7.52
N THR A 115 20.74 -7.27 6.96
CA THR A 115 21.87 -7.91 7.64
C THR A 115 23.15 -7.16 7.35
N THR A 116 23.88 -6.81 8.40
CA THR A 116 25.17 -6.15 8.28
C THR A 116 26.14 -6.65 9.34
N VAL A 117 27.44 -6.56 9.06
CA VAL A 117 28.51 -6.92 9.98
C VAL A 117 29.45 -5.75 10.12
N ILE A 118 29.72 -5.37 11.36
CA ILE A 118 30.68 -4.32 11.69
C ILE A 118 31.74 -4.84 12.65
N ALA A 119 32.93 -4.27 12.57
CA ALA A 119 34.02 -4.53 13.49
C ALA A 119 34.48 -3.18 14.07
N PRO A 120 33.81 -2.64 15.09
CA PRO A 120 34.03 -1.26 15.50
C PRO A 120 35.23 -1.13 16.46
N MET A 121 36.11 -2.14 16.50
CA MET A 121 37.39 -2.19 17.24
C MET A 121 37.32 -1.54 18.63
N PHE A 122 37.97 -0.38 18.83
CA PHE A 122 38.03 0.33 20.11
C PHE A 122 36.93 1.38 20.31
N GLY A 123 36.06 1.60 19.33
CA GLY A 123 34.95 2.56 19.42
C GLY A 123 33.93 2.12 20.46
N LYS A 124 33.36 3.06 21.23
CA LYS A 124 32.22 2.72 22.12
C LYS A 124 30.89 2.79 21.40
N ARG A 125 30.82 3.64 20.36
CA ARG A 125 29.62 3.94 19.61
C ARG A 125 29.84 3.61 18.14
N ALA A 126 28.81 3.08 17.53
CA ALA A 126 28.74 2.91 16.08
C ALA A 126 27.32 3.27 15.63
N ALA A 127 27.20 3.97 14.52
CA ALA A 127 25.92 4.21 13.87
C ALA A 127 25.91 3.48 12.54
N LEU A 128 24.83 2.77 12.24
CA LEU A 128 24.57 2.14 10.95
C LEU A 128 23.47 2.91 10.25
N HIS A 129 23.67 3.23 8.98
CA HIS A 129 22.66 3.90 8.16
C HIS A 129 22.29 3.02 6.98
N TYR A 130 21.00 2.76 6.79
CA TYR A 130 20.50 2.04 5.64
C TYR A 130 19.16 2.59 5.16
N SER A 131 18.89 2.39 3.88
CA SER A 131 17.67 2.86 3.23
C SER A 131 16.82 1.68 2.75
N ILE A 132 15.52 1.74 3.01
CA ILE A 132 14.54 0.86 2.39
C ILE A 132 13.86 1.67 1.29
N LYS A 133 14.05 1.24 0.04
CA LYS A 133 13.60 1.95 -1.16
C LYS A 133 12.29 1.36 -1.67
N GLU A 134 11.55 2.19 -2.39
CA GLU A 134 10.31 1.81 -3.11
C GLU A 134 9.32 1.08 -2.20
N LEU A 135 9.01 1.70 -1.06
CA LEU A 135 8.10 1.13 -0.09
C LEU A 135 6.69 1.02 -0.67
N ALA A 136 6.12 -0.18 -0.62
CA ALA A 136 4.70 -0.40 -0.89
C ALA A 136 3.83 0.19 0.22
N ARG A 137 2.57 0.52 -0.11
CA ARG A 137 1.61 1.04 0.86
C ARG A 137 1.41 0.00 1.98
N GLY A 138 1.15 0.46 3.19
CA GLY A 138 0.92 -0.44 4.30
C GLY A 138 1.45 0.06 5.62
N VAL A 139 1.17 -0.72 6.65
CA VAL A 139 1.79 -0.58 7.96
C VAL A 139 3.05 -1.44 7.99
N HIS A 140 4.19 -0.81 8.26
CA HIS A 140 5.50 -1.45 8.31
C HIS A 140 6.00 -1.51 9.75
N GLN A 141 6.21 -2.73 10.24
CA GLN A 141 6.63 -2.99 11.60
C GLN A 141 8.02 -3.61 11.62
N PHE A 142 8.93 -2.97 12.35
CA PHE A 142 10.24 -3.54 12.64
C PHE A 142 10.12 -4.63 13.70
N GLY A 143 10.69 -5.80 13.40
CA GLY A 143 10.81 -6.90 14.35
C GLY A 143 11.93 -6.68 15.38
N ALA A 144 12.14 -7.70 16.21
CA ALA A 144 13.28 -7.74 17.12
C ALA A 144 14.60 -7.74 16.34
N VAL A 145 15.61 -7.07 16.91
CA VAL A 145 16.95 -7.02 16.33
C VAL A 145 17.77 -8.15 16.92
N THR A 146 18.26 -9.03 16.06
CA THR A 146 19.22 -10.06 16.44
C THR A 146 20.63 -9.50 16.33
N VAL A 147 21.34 -9.45 17.45
CA VAL A 147 22.76 -9.08 17.51
C VAL A 147 23.57 -10.34 17.75
N THR A 148 24.55 -10.60 16.89
CA THR A 148 25.52 -11.68 17.10
C THR A 148 26.91 -11.11 17.26
N CYS A 149 27.55 -11.38 18.40
CA CYS A 149 28.93 -11.00 18.67
C CYS A 149 29.84 -12.21 18.48
N GLY A 150 30.90 -12.07 17.70
CA GLY A 150 31.91 -13.11 17.56
C GLY A 150 33.33 -12.58 17.61
N ASP A 151 34.26 -13.50 17.83
CA ASP A 151 35.69 -13.20 17.88
C ASP A 151 36.33 -13.19 16.49
N LEU A 152 37.49 -12.54 16.35
CA LEU A 152 38.24 -12.50 15.09
C LEU A 152 38.67 -13.89 14.56
N PHE A 153 38.81 -14.90 15.42
CA PHE A 153 39.15 -16.26 14.99
C PHE A 153 37.93 -17.09 14.58
N GLY A 154 36.71 -16.55 14.77
CA GLY A 154 35.45 -17.22 14.42
C GLY A 154 35.18 -18.49 15.24
N LEU A 155 35.73 -18.58 16.46
CA LEU A 155 35.56 -19.72 17.35
C LEU A 155 34.22 -19.65 18.09
N THR A 156 33.78 -18.45 18.46
CA THR A 156 32.63 -18.20 19.31
C THR A 156 31.67 -17.22 18.65
N ALA A 157 30.37 -17.50 18.76
CA ALA A 157 29.32 -16.57 18.38
C ALA A 157 28.24 -16.56 19.47
N PHE A 158 28.07 -15.41 20.14
CA PHE A 158 26.99 -15.20 21.09
C PHE A 158 25.87 -14.40 20.44
N ARG A 159 24.67 -14.97 20.44
CA ARG A 159 23.46 -14.33 19.92
C ARG A 159 22.67 -13.71 21.06
N LYS A 160 22.22 -12.48 20.87
CA LYS A 160 21.30 -11.75 21.74
C LYS A 160 20.20 -11.16 20.88
N GLU A 161 18.95 -11.37 21.28
CA GLU A 161 17.79 -10.73 20.65
C GLU A 161 17.38 -9.53 21.51
N ILE A 162 17.17 -8.38 20.88
CA ILE A 162 16.79 -7.15 21.55
C ILE A 162 15.48 -6.65 20.94
N SER A 163 14.44 -6.56 21.76
CA SER A 163 13.12 -6.08 21.36
C SER A 163 13.15 -4.57 21.15
N LEU A 164 13.25 -4.15 19.89
CA LEU A 164 13.08 -2.77 19.46
C LEU A 164 11.91 -2.77 18.47
N THR A 165 10.70 -2.56 18.94
CA THR A 165 9.53 -2.45 18.06
C THR A 165 9.33 -0.99 17.65
N THR A 166 9.26 -0.74 16.35
CA THR A 166 8.93 0.57 15.78
C THR A 166 8.01 0.34 14.61
N GLU A 167 7.04 1.24 14.42
CA GLU A 167 6.09 1.19 13.31
C GLU A 167 6.18 2.51 12.53
N PHE A 168 6.00 2.42 11.22
CA PHE A 168 5.74 3.56 10.35
C PHE A 168 4.68 3.17 9.32
N VAL A 169 3.99 4.17 8.78
CA VAL A 169 2.88 3.97 7.83
C VAL A 169 3.28 4.54 6.47
N VAL A 170 2.99 3.78 5.41
CA VAL A 170 3.18 4.20 4.03
C VAL A 170 1.80 4.35 3.40
N LEU A 171 1.43 5.60 3.11
CA LEU A 171 0.18 5.99 2.49
C LEU A 171 0.14 5.56 1.01
N PRO A 172 -1.03 5.23 0.47
CA PRO A 172 -1.19 5.03 -0.97
C PRO A 172 -0.78 6.28 -1.76
N SER A 173 -0.03 6.07 -2.85
CA SER A 173 0.26 7.12 -3.82
C SER A 173 -0.80 7.14 -4.92
N LEU A 174 -1.02 8.32 -5.51
CA LEU A 174 -1.88 8.44 -6.69
C LEU A 174 -1.15 7.86 -7.91
N PRO A 175 -1.85 7.14 -8.79
CA PRO A 175 -1.25 6.62 -10.01
C PRO A 175 -0.86 7.78 -10.93
N LEU A 176 0.38 7.75 -11.43
CA LEU A 176 0.86 8.71 -12.40
C LEU A 176 0.35 8.32 -13.79
N TYR A 177 -0.40 9.20 -14.43
CA TYR A 177 -0.74 9.09 -15.84
C TYR A 177 0.06 10.14 -16.61
N GLU A 178 0.63 9.75 -17.75
CA GLU A 178 1.27 10.73 -18.64
C GLU A 178 0.21 11.74 -19.13
N GLU A 179 0.57 13.02 -19.17
CA GLU A 179 -0.29 14.11 -19.62
C GLU A 179 -0.88 13.77 -21.01
N GLY A 180 -2.19 13.47 -21.03
CA GLY A 180 -2.92 13.02 -22.22
C GLY A 180 -3.66 11.69 -22.06
N GLY A 181 -3.26 10.86 -21.09
CA GLY A 181 -3.98 9.66 -20.67
C GLY A 181 -4.86 9.93 -19.47
N LEU A 182 -5.86 10.81 -19.60
CA LEU A 182 -6.78 11.07 -18.49
C LEU A 182 -7.46 9.76 -18.09
N PHE A 183 -7.25 9.33 -16.85
CA PHE A 183 -8.26 8.55 -16.16
C PHE A 183 -9.50 9.45 -16.11
N GLN A 184 -10.40 9.25 -17.07
CA GLN A 184 -11.73 9.81 -17.06
C GLN A 184 -12.62 8.72 -16.51
N PRO A 185 -13.08 8.86 -15.25
CA PRO A 185 -14.22 8.10 -14.81
C PRO A 185 -15.38 8.35 -15.78
N SER A 186 -16.00 7.29 -16.30
CA SER A 186 -17.21 7.44 -17.11
C SER A 186 -18.29 8.14 -16.29
N GLY A 187 -18.94 9.14 -16.91
CA GLY A 187 -19.82 10.09 -16.21
C GLY A 187 -19.26 11.51 -16.13
N GLN A 188 -17.94 11.71 -16.25
CA GLN A 188 -17.40 12.98 -16.74
C GLN A 188 -17.56 13.03 -18.25
N GLY A 189 -18.81 13.15 -18.71
CA GLY A 189 -19.05 13.83 -19.97
C GLY A 189 -18.35 15.17 -19.85
N GLN A 190 -17.38 15.41 -20.74
CA GLN A 190 -16.75 16.69 -20.93
C GLN A 190 -17.84 17.76 -20.75
N SER A 191 -17.73 18.55 -19.68
CA SER A 191 -18.42 19.82 -19.61
C SER A 191 -17.74 20.71 -20.64
N ASP A 192 -17.90 20.37 -21.92
CA ASP A 192 -17.88 21.37 -22.95
C ASP A 192 -18.92 22.37 -22.47
N SER A 193 -18.43 23.55 -22.11
CA SER A 193 -19.20 24.78 -21.95
C SER A 193 -19.96 25.16 -23.24
N SER A 194 -20.21 24.21 -24.14
CA SER A 194 -21.01 24.28 -25.33
C SER A 194 -21.65 22.90 -25.58
N ALA A 195 -22.98 22.85 -25.44
CA ALA A 195 -23.85 21.73 -25.78
C ALA A 195 -24.09 20.68 -24.66
N TYR A 196 -25.10 20.98 -23.84
CA TYR A 196 -25.98 19.99 -23.23
C TYR A 196 -26.64 19.12 -24.33
N ALA A 197 -25.89 18.19 -24.91
CA ALA A 197 -26.42 17.09 -25.68
C ALA A 197 -26.99 16.08 -24.69
N VAL A 198 -28.29 16.21 -24.43
CA VAL A 198 -29.12 15.19 -23.78
C VAL A 198 -28.74 13.82 -24.35
N SER A 199 -28.48 12.89 -23.44
CA SER A 199 -28.22 11.48 -23.69
C SER A 199 -29.15 10.90 -24.77
N ALA A 200 -28.61 10.76 -25.97
CA ALA A 200 -29.21 10.05 -27.09
C ALA A 200 -29.12 8.51 -26.90
N ARG A 201 -29.52 8.02 -25.73
CA ARG A 201 -29.66 6.57 -25.45
C ARG A 201 -31.06 6.16 -25.00
N GLY A 202 -31.98 7.10 -24.81
CA GLY A 202 -33.41 6.80 -24.66
C GLY A 202 -34.16 7.24 -25.92
N GLY A 203 -34.38 6.32 -26.85
CA GLY A 203 -35.26 6.55 -28.01
C GLY A 203 -36.70 6.74 -27.58
N GLY A 204 -37.05 7.98 -27.23
CA GLY A 204 -38.43 8.43 -27.08
C GLY A 204 -38.70 9.53 -28.09
N GLU A 205 -39.88 9.51 -28.73
CA GLU A 205 -40.34 10.40 -29.81
C GLU A 205 -40.24 11.93 -29.54
N GLY A 206 -39.74 12.37 -28.39
CA GLY A 206 -39.62 13.77 -27.99
C GLY A 206 -38.22 14.40 -28.04
N THR A 207 -37.15 13.63 -28.25
CA THR A 207 -35.76 14.16 -28.24
C THR A 207 -35.43 14.99 -29.48
N ASP A 208 -35.94 14.60 -30.65
CA ASP A 208 -35.64 15.27 -31.92
C ASP A 208 -36.44 16.57 -32.09
N ALA A 209 -37.63 16.66 -31.48
CA ALA A 209 -38.45 17.87 -31.45
C ALA A 209 -37.83 18.97 -30.56
N TYR A 210 -37.06 18.59 -29.54
CA TYR A 210 -36.45 19.49 -28.57
C TYR A 210 -35.30 20.32 -29.17
N ALA A 211 -34.47 19.71 -30.02
CA ALA A 211 -33.35 20.40 -30.68
C ALA A 211 -33.79 21.63 -31.51
N GLY A 212 -34.99 21.58 -32.11
CA GLY A 212 -35.57 22.69 -32.87
C GLY A 212 -36.27 23.79 -32.04
N LEU A 213 -36.31 23.64 -30.71
CA LEU A 213 -36.97 24.57 -29.79
C LEU A 213 -35.99 25.37 -28.93
N LEU A 214 -34.71 25.00 -28.91
CA LEU A 214 -33.63 25.72 -28.24
C LEU A 214 -33.52 27.17 -28.76
N GLY A 215 -33.41 28.13 -27.85
CA GLY A 215 -33.30 29.57 -28.16
C GLY A 215 -34.63 30.31 -28.35
N LYS A 216 -35.79 29.64 -28.27
CA LYS A 216 -37.09 30.31 -28.30
C LYS A 216 -37.46 30.85 -26.92
N ALA A 217 -37.98 32.08 -26.85
CA ALA A 217 -38.34 32.75 -25.59
C ALA A 217 -39.16 31.86 -24.62
N GLY A 218 -38.60 31.50 -23.47
CA GLY A 218 -39.18 30.58 -22.49
C GLY A 218 -38.64 29.14 -22.52
N LEU A 219 -37.71 28.80 -23.42
CA LEU A 219 -36.81 27.65 -23.28
C LEU A 219 -35.39 28.21 -23.18
N GLY A 220 -34.84 28.21 -21.98
CA GLY A 220 -33.42 28.51 -21.76
C GLY A 220 -32.55 27.30 -22.13
N PRO A 221 -31.23 27.48 -22.26
CA PRO A 221 -30.30 26.35 -22.39
C PRO A 221 -30.48 25.33 -21.26
N ASP A 222 -30.94 25.78 -20.09
CA ASP A 222 -31.09 24.98 -18.87
C ASP A 222 -32.51 24.43 -18.69
N SER A 223 -33.25 24.10 -19.77
CA SER A 223 -34.63 23.62 -19.67
C SER A 223 -34.83 22.27 -20.35
N ARG A 224 -35.34 21.25 -19.65
CA ARG A 224 -35.58 19.90 -20.22
C ARG A 224 -37.08 19.54 -20.22
N PRO A 225 -37.56 18.61 -21.08
CA PRO A 225 -38.94 18.15 -21.04
C PRO A 225 -39.34 17.65 -19.65
N TYR A 226 -40.54 18.04 -19.20
CA TYR A 226 -41.11 17.62 -17.92
C TYR A 226 -41.31 16.11 -17.91
N ARG A 227 -40.88 15.47 -16.83
CA ARG A 227 -41.13 14.05 -16.56
C ARG A 227 -41.94 13.93 -15.28
N GLU A 228 -42.76 12.90 -15.19
CA GLU A 228 -43.51 12.60 -13.97
C GLU A 228 -42.54 12.51 -12.77
N GLY A 229 -42.88 13.21 -11.68
CA GLY A 229 -42.03 13.34 -10.50
C GLY A 229 -41.10 14.57 -10.48
N ASP A 230 -41.01 15.35 -11.57
CA ASP A 230 -40.34 16.65 -11.51
C ASP A 230 -41.12 17.64 -10.62
N SER A 231 -40.39 18.39 -9.81
CA SER A 231 -40.96 19.41 -8.93
C SER A 231 -41.75 20.45 -9.73
N LEU A 232 -43.03 20.63 -9.38
CA LEU A 232 -43.90 21.64 -9.99
C LEU A 232 -43.40 23.06 -9.75
N ARG A 233 -42.51 23.27 -8.77
CA ARG A 233 -41.88 24.58 -8.51
C ARG A 233 -40.92 25.00 -9.61
N HIS A 234 -40.29 24.03 -10.27
CA HIS A 234 -39.26 24.27 -11.28
C HIS A 234 -39.83 24.18 -12.70
N LEU A 235 -41.17 24.09 -12.81
CA LEU A 235 -41.84 24.08 -14.10
C LEU A 235 -41.68 25.44 -14.81
N ASP A 236 -41.30 25.41 -16.08
CA ASP A 236 -41.34 26.60 -16.94
C ASP A 236 -42.78 26.87 -17.39
N PHE A 237 -43.53 27.57 -16.53
CA PHE A 237 -44.88 28.04 -16.83
C PHE A 237 -44.93 28.91 -18.10
N ARG A 238 -43.82 29.55 -18.49
CA ARG A 238 -43.76 30.40 -19.69
C ARG A 238 -43.66 29.58 -20.98
N ALA A 239 -43.02 28.41 -20.92
CA ALA A 239 -43.03 27.43 -22.00
C ALA A 239 -44.42 26.77 -22.13
N ALA A 240 -44.98 26.34 -21.00
CA ALA A 240 -46.29 25.68 -20.93
C ALA A 240 -47.43 26.59 -21.44
N ALA A 241 -47.45 27.85 -21.01
CA ALA A 241 -48.45 28.84 -21.45
C ALA A 241 -48.39 29.15 -22.96
N ARG A 242 -47.28 28.83 -23.64
CA ARG A 242 -47.12 29.01 -25.09
C ARG A 242 -47.43 27.75 -25.90
N GLY A 243 -47.99 26.72 -25.27
CA GLY A 243 -48.35 25.47 -25.93
C GLY A 243 -47.15 24.68 -26.43
N ARG A 244 -45.95 24.92 -25.86
CA ARG A 244 -44.72 24.24 -26.29
C ARG A 244 -44.50 22.90 -25.63
N GLY A 245 -45.31 22.55 -24.64
CA GLY A 245 -45.13 21.40 -23.76
C GLY A 245 -44.72 21.82 -22.35
N MET A 246 -44.71 20.86 -21.45
CA MET A 246 -44.26 21.05 -20.07
C MET A 246 -42.74 20.87 -20.02
N TYR A 247 -42.05 21.84 -19.44
CA TYR A 247 -40.59 21.83 -19.29
C TYR A 247 -40.22 22.16 -17.84
N THR A 248 -39.07 21.66 -17.39
CA THR A 248 -38.50 21.92 -16.06
C THR A 248 -37.20 22.71 -16.23
N LYS A 249 -37.07 23.83 -15.52
CA LYS A 249 -35.83 24.62 -15.43
C LYS A 249 -34.85 23.94 -14.48
N LEU A 250 -33.61 23.80 -14.92
CA LEU A 250 -32.49 23.35 -14.13
C LEU A 250 -31.82 24.60 -13.53
N TYR A 251 -31.68 24.65 -12.22
CA TYR A 251 -30.94 25.70 -11.52
C TYR A 251 -29.52 25.21 -11.22
N ASP A 252 -28.54 26.10 -11.27
CA ASP A 252 -27.09 25.90 -11.06
C ASP A 252 -26.71 25.56 -9.59
N GLY A 253 -27.57 24.79 -8.92
CA GLY A 253 -27.54 24.45 -7.50
C GLY A 253 -28.67 23.51 -7.07
N ASP A 254 -29.60 23.21 -8.00
CA ASP A 254 -30.45 22.02 -7.98
C ASP A 254 -29.71 20.79 -8.54
N GLU A 255 -28.38 20.91 -8.68
CA GLU A 255 -27.49 19.83 -9.11
C GLU A 255 -27.93 18.54 -8.43
N THR A 256 -28.41 17.63 -9.26
CA THR A 256 -28.46 16.21 -8.93
C THR A 256 -27.10 15.87 -8.38
N ARG A 257 -26.97 15.82 -7.05
CA ARG A 257 -25.74 15.42 -6.40
C ARG A 257 -25.50 14.00 -6.85
N THR A 258 -24.61 13.84 -7.83
CA THR A 258 -24.22 12.53 -8.31
C THR A 258 -23.66 11.81 -7.10
N GLU A 259 -24.36 10.76 -6.69
CA GLU A 259 -23.92 9.91 -5.60
C GLU A 259 -23.04 8.83 -6.24
N ARG A 260 -21.74 8.88 -5.94
CA ARG A 260 -20.79 7.89 -6.41
C ARG A 260 -20.48 6.90 -5.30
N PHE A 261 -20.66 5.63 -5.61
CA PHE A 261 -20.33 4.53 -4.72
C PHE A 261 -19.05 3.88 -5.26
N VAL A 262 -17.98 3.91 -4.49
CA VAL A 262 -16.69 3.33 -4.86
C VAL A 262 -16.46 2.09 -4.01
N VAL A 263 -16.07 0.98 -4.62
CA VAL A 263 -15.80 -0.28 -3.92
C VAL A 263 -14.38 -0.72 -4.24
N VAL A 264 -13.61 -1.01 -3.20
CA VAL A 264 -12.30 -1.68 -3.32
C VAL A 264 -12.49 -3.16 -3.06
N ASP A 265 -12.18 -4.00 -4.03
CA ASP A 265 -12.18 -5.44 -3.81
C ASP A 265 -11.06 -5.82 -2.82
N SER A 266 -11.44 -6.33 -1.66
CA SER A 266 -10.53 -6.81 -0.62
C SER A 266 -10.30 -8.32 -0.71
N PHE A 267 -10.98 -9.03 -1.62
CA PHE A 267 -10.95 -10.49 -1.64
C PHE A 267 -9.59 -11.03 -2.06
N LYS A 268 -8.93 -11.78 -1.18
CA LYS A 268 -7.56 -12.27 -1.38
C LYS A 268 -7.38 -13.08 -2.68
N ALA A 269 -8.38 -13.87 -3.08
CA ALA A 269 -8.28 -14.70 -4.27
C ALA A 269 -8.25 -13.87 -5.58
N SER A 270 -8.84 -12.68 -5.57
CA SER A 270 -8.86 -11.77 -6.73
C SER A 270 -7.48 -11.39 -7.23
N PHE A 271 -6.51 -11.34 -6.32
CA PHE A 271 -5.18 -10.82 -6.59
C PHE A 271 -4.12 -11.91 -6.79
N LYS A 272 -4.47 -13.19 -6.64
CA LYS A 272 -3.56 -14.34 -6.82
C LYS A 272 -2.20 -14.21 -6.10
N GLY A 273 -2.19 -13.57 -4.93
CA GLY A 273 -0.98 -13.32 -4.12
C GLY A 273 -0.11 -12.14 -4.58
N ASP A 274 -0.53 -11.38 -5.59
CA ASP A 274 0.18 -10.19 -6.06
C ASP A 274 -0.28 -8.94 -5.31
N SER A 275 0.49 -8.54 -4.29
CA SER A 275 0.22 -7.29 -3.56
C SER A 275 0.19 -6.07 -4.48
N GLY A 276 1.02 -6.01 -5.52
CA GLY A 276 1.05 -4.83 -6.41
C GLY A 276 -0.28 -4.55 -7.12
N LEU A 277 -1.07 -5.59 -7.42
CA LEU A 277 -2.41 -5.41 -7.98
C LEU A 277 -3.39 -4.85 -6.95
N PHE A 278 -3.31 -5.32 -5.70
CA PHE A 278 -4.12 -4.80 -4.60
C PHE A 278 -3.76 -3.35 -4.27
N ASP A 279 -2.45 -3.04 -4.23
CA ASP A 279 -1.90 -1.69 -4.10
C ASP A 279 -2.45 -0.74 -5.15
N ALA A 280 -2.43 -1.16 -6.41
CA ALA A 280 -2.99 -0.39 -7.51
C ALA A 280 -4.51 -0.18 -7.36
N CYS A 281 -5.30 -1.19 -6.94
CA CYS A 281 -6.74 -1.01 -6.70
C CYS A 281 -7.03 0.11 -5.70
N ILE A 282 -6.28 0.14 -4.59
CA ILE A 282 -6.43 1.19 -3.58
C ILE A 282 -6.00 2.55 -4.13
N SER A 283 -4.89 2.62 -4.87
CA SER A 283 -4.42 3.86 -5.49
C SER A 283 -5.43 4.45 -6.49
N HIS A 284 -6.05 3.61 -7.31
CA HIS A 284 -7.09 4.05 -8.26
C HIS A 284 -8.39 4.45 -7.56
N ALA A 285 -8.82 3.71 -6.53
CA ALA A 285 -10.00 4.08 -5.75
C ALA A 285 -9.80 5.42 -5.02
N LEU A 286 -8.61 5.67 -4.47
CA LEU A 286 -8.28 6.95 -3.86
C LEU A 286 -8.33 8.10 -4.90
N LEU A 287 -7.82 7.86 -6.10
CA LEU A 287 -7.86 8.85 -7.17
C LEU A 287 -9.31 9.19 -7.56
N ASP A 288 -10.16 8.18 -7.73
CA ASP A 288 -11.57 8.39 -8.08
C ASP A 288 -12.30 9.14 -6.96
N VAL A 289 -12.12 8.75 -5.69
CA VAL A 289 -12.70 9.51 -4.57
C VAL A 289 -12.23 10.97 -4.60
N GLN A 290 -10.93 11.22 -4.80
CA GLN A 290 -10.39 12.58 -4.84
C GLN A 290 -11.00 13.41 -5.97
N GLN A 291 -11.01 12.89 -7.21
CA GLN A 291 -11.53 13.58 -8.38
C GLN A 291 -13.02 13.92 -8.25
N ASN A 292 -13.82 13.00 -7.72
CA ASN A 292 -15.26 13.22 -7.56
C ASN A 292 -15.60 14.21 -6.45
N VAL A 293 -14.86 14.16 -5.35
CA VAL A 293 -15.04 15.12 -4.27
C VAL A 293 -14.63 16.53 -4.74
N GLU A 294 -13.54 16.64 -5.52
CA GLU A 294 -13.14 17.90 -6.16
C GLU A 294 -14.18 18.41 -7.16
N ALA A 295 -14.87 17.51 -7.86
CA ALA A 295 -15.99 17.82 -8.75
C ALA A 295 -17.32 18.14 -8.02
N GLY A 296 -17.34 18.10 -6.68
CA GLY A 296 -18.53 18.42 -5.87
C GLY A 296 -19.50 17.26 -5.63
N ALA A 297 -19.19 16.06 -6.13
CA ALA A 297 -20.02 14.87 -5.92
C ALA A 297 -19.95 14.35 -4.47
N ALA A 298 -20.99 13.64 -4.04
CA ALA A 298 -20.97 12.89 -2.78
C ALA A 298 -20.45 11.49 -3.04
N VAL A 299 -19.38 11.09 -2.35
CA VAL A 299 -18.72 9.81 -2.56
C VAL A 299 -18.83 8.95 -1.31
N ARG A 300 -19.29 7.70 -1.50
CA ARG A 300 -19.26 6.64 -0.48
C ARG A 300 -18.27 5.57 -0.93
N LEU A 301 -17.19 5.40 -0.17
CA LEU A 301 -16.21 4.34 -0.38
C LEU A 301 -16.51 3.16 0.54
N TYR A 302 -16.61 1.97 -0.03
CA TYR A 302 -16.81 0.71 0.66
C TYR A 302 -15.54 -0.13 0.63
N ALA A 303 -15.10 -0.53 1.81
CA ALA A 303 -14.04 -1.49 2.04
C ALA A 303 -14.54 -2.55 3.05
N ASP A 304 -13.85 -3.69 3.16
CA ASP A 304 -14.37 -4.89 3.86
C ASP A 304 -14.98 -4.61 5.24
N GLU A 305 -14.25 -3.85 6.06
CA GLU A 305 -14.59 -3.63 7.47
C GLU A 305 -15.22 -2.26 7.74
N TRP A 306 -15.28 -1.38 6.74
CA TRP A 306 -15.71 0.01 6.95
C TRP A 306 -16.20 0.69 5.67
N THR A 307 -17.11 1.65 5.88
CA THR A 307 -17.59 2.56 4.83
C THR A 307 -17.17 3.98 5.19
N TYR A 308 -16.74 4.74 4.19
CA TYR A 308 -16.30 6.13 4.35
C TYR A 308 -17.10 7.06 3.45
N HIS A 309 -17.67 8.13 4.00
CA HIS A 309 -18.50 9.08 3.26
C HIS A 309 -17.87 10.47 3.24
N VAL A 310 -17.77 11.06 2.06
CA VAL A 310 -17.25 12.41 1.84
C VAL A 310 -18.22 13.17 0.95
N SER A 311 -18.71 14.34 1.40
CA SER A 311 -19.63 15.16 0.61
C SER A 311 -19.54 16.65 0.95
N GLY A 312 -19.45 17.53 -0.05
CA GLY A 312 -19.72 18.98 0.09
C GLY A 312 -18.95 19.69 1.21
N VAL A 313 -17.68 19.36 1.39
CA VAL A 313 -16.84 19.87 2.48
C VAL A 313 -16.01 21.05 1.99
N SER A 314 -15.83 22.08 2.82
CA SER A 314 -14.93 23.20 2.53
C SER A 314 -13.45 22.76 2.49
N GLY A 315 -12.59 23.45 1.73
CA GLY A 315 -11.26 22.94 1.36
C GLY A 315 -10.34 22.46 2.51
N HIS A 316 -10.35 23.11 3.67
CA HIS A 316 -9.51 22.67 4.81
C HIS A 316 -10.01 21.35 5.43
N GLU A 317 -11.33 21.20 5.58
CA GLU A 317 -11.93 19.99 6.14
C GLU A 317 -11.88 18.85 5.11
N GLN A 318 -11.95 19.16 3.81
CA GLN A 318 -11.72 18.20 2.73
C GLN A 318 -10.31 17.61 2.79
N LEU A 319 -9.27 18.43 3.00
CA LEU A 319 -7.89 17.95 3.11
C LEU A 319 -7.71 17.02 4.32
N ALA A 320 -8.29 17.36 5.47
CA ALA A 320 -8.25 16.52 6.67
C ALA A 320 -8.96 15.17 6.44
N ARG A 321 -10.14 15.19 5.82
CA ARG A 321 -10.89 13.98 5.43
C ARG A 321 -10.13 13.12 4.43
N MET A 322 -9.40 13.73 3.51
CA MET A 322 -8.60 12.99 2.53
C MET A 322 -7.36 12.35 3.18
N SER A 323 -6.75 13.05 4.14
CA SER A 323 -5.66 12.48 4.95
C SER A 323 -6.13 11.29 5.78
N GLU A 324 -7.26 11.43 6.48
CA GLU A 324 -7.90 10.34 7.23
C GLU A 324 -8.17 9.12 6.32
N LEU A 325 -8.74 9.35 5.14
CA LEU A 325 -8.98 8.30 4.16
C LEU A 325 -7.69 7.59 3.72
N LYS A 326 -6.61 8.34 3.44
CA LYS A 326 -5.31 7.75 3.09
C LYS A 326 -4.78 6.83 4.19
N HIS A 327 -4.92 7.22 5.46
CA HIS A 327 -4.53 6.37 6.59
C HIS A 327 -5.39 5.11 6.70
N MET A 328 -6.71 5.20 6.49
CA MET A 328 -7.59 4.03 6.48
C MET A 328 -7.23 3.07 5.35
N LEU A 329 -6.97 3.60 4.15
CA LEU A 329 -6.55 2.81 2.99
C LEU A 329 -5.16 2.20 3.14
N ALA A 330 -4.22 2.85 3.83
CA ALA A 330 -2.92 2.28 4.15
C ALA A 330 -3.02 1.07 5.10
N ARG A 331 -4.05 1.02 5.94
CA ARG A 331 -4.30 -0.08 6.88
C ARG A 331 -5.19 -1.18 6.30
N LEU A 332 -5.76 -0.99 5.11
CA LEU A 332 -6.65 -1.98 4.52
C LEU A 332 -5.88 -3.27 4.21
N THR A 333 -6.39 -4.38 4.76
CA THR A 333 -5.84 -5.72 4.56
C THR A 333 -6.75 -6.52 3.63
N PRO A 334 -6.19 -7.47 2.86
CA PRO A 334 -6.98 -8.38 2.06
C PRO A 334 -7.65 -9.44 2.94
N SER A 335 -8.92 -9.71 2.67
CA SER A 335 -9.77 -10.63 3.44
C SER A 335 -9.80 -12.03 2.84
N GLU A 336 -9.76 -13.05 3.69
CA GLU A 336 -9.98 -14.46 3.30
C GLU A 336 -11.47 -14.83 3.25
N VAL A 337 -12.25 -14.26 4.18
CA VAL A 337 -13.70 -14.44 4.27
C VAL A 337 -14.32 -13.19 3.66
N GLY A 338 -14.17 -13.05 2.34
CA GLY A 338 -14.83 -11.96 1.64
C GLY A 338 -16.34 -12.17 1.74
N SER A 339 -17.03 -11.27 2.45
CA SER A 339 -18.38 -10.95 2.02
C SER A 339 -18.25 -10.58 0.54
N GLU A 340 -18.98 -11.25 -0.36
CA GLU A 340 -18.69 -11.14 -1.81
C GLU A 340 -18.67 -9.67 -2.26
N TRP A 341 -19.38 -8.79 -1.54
CA TRP A 341 -19.47 -7.34 -1.70
C TRP A 341 -19.68 -6.62 -0.35
N PRO A 342 -18.61 -6.18 0.33
CA PRO A 342 -18.73 -5.60 1.67
C PRO A 342 -19.49 -4.28 1.65
N GLY A 343 -20.50 -4.15 2.51
CA GLY A 343 -21.35 -2.96 2.65
C GLY A 343 -22.24 -2.62 1.44
N VAL A 344 -22.08 -3.31 0.31
CA VAL A 344 -22.96 -3.19 -0.86
C VAL A 344 -24.36 -3.72 -0.53
N ALA A 345 -24.47 -4.74 0.34
CA ALA A 345 -25.77 -5.22 0.82
C ALA A 345 -26.55 -4.16 1.64
N ASP A 346 -25.85 -3.16 2.19
CA ASP A 346 -26.45 -2.05 2.95
C ASP A 346 -26.79 -0.84 2.07
N LEU A 347 -26.79 -0.98 0.73
CA LEU A 347 -27.16 0.09 -0.21
C LEU A 347 -28.66 0.45 -0.19
N ASP A 348 -29.40 0.10 0.86
CA ASP A 348 -30.86 0.15 0.87
C ASP A 348 -31.47 1.54 1.21
N GLU A 349 -32.60 1.79 0.53
CA GLU A 349 -33.72 2.72 0.77
C GLU A 349 -33.59 4.26 0.83
N ASP A 350 -32.43 4.91 0.70
CA ASP A 350 -32.44 6.39 0.66
C ASP A 350 -32.84 6.92 -0.74
N GLN A 351 -34.14 7.03 -1.01
CA GLN A 351 -34.74 7.31 -2.32
C GLN A 351 -34.69 8.80 -2.73
N THR A 352 -33.57 9.34 -3.23
CA THR A 352 -33.60 10.70 -3.85
C THR A 352 -32.65 11.01 -5.01
N SER A 353 -31.52 10.31 -5.22
CA SER A 353 -30.60 10.66 -6.32
C SER A 353 -30.87 9.84 -7.59
N ARG A 354 -31.02 10.55 -8.74
CA ARG A 354 -31.39 9.97 -10.05
C ARG A 354 -30.20 9.48 -10.89
N ASP A 355 -28.97 9.70 -10.43
CA ASP A 355 -27.75 9.30 -11.16
C ASP A 355 -26.75 8.69 -10.17
N ARG A 356 -26.83 7.36 -10.04
CA ARG A 356 -26.04 6.57 -9.11
C ARG A 356 -25.10 5.66 -9.88
N VAL A 357 -23.81 5.83 -9.64
CA VAL A 357 -22.77 5.03 -10.28
C VAL A 357 -22.05 4.24 -9.20
N LEU A 358 -22.01 2.91 -9.36
CA LEU A 358 -21.21 2.00 -8.54
C LEU A 358 -19.95 1.62 -9.31
N THR A 359 -18.82 2.11 -8.84
CA THR A 359 -17.49 1.88 -9.42
C THR A 359 -16.74 0.85 -8.58
N VAL A 360 -16.30 -0.25 -9.18
CA VAL A 360 -15.59 -1.33 -8.49
C VAL A 360 -14.18 -1.52 -9.04
N TYR A 361 -13.19 -1.50 -8.15
CA TYR A 361 -11.78 -1.76 -8.47
C TYR A 361 -11.37 -3.18 -8.06
N SER A 362 -11.04 -4.02 -9.04
CA SER A 362 -10.63 -5.41 -8.80
C SER A 362 -9.60 -5.90 -9.82
N ALA A 363 -8.91 -6.98 -9.48
CA ALA A 363 -8.06 -7.75 -10.39
C ALA A 363 -8.71 -9.08 -10.85
N ASP A 364 -9.93 -9.38 -10.39
CA ASP A 364 -10.58 -10.67 -10.65
C ASP A 364 -11.45 -10.70 -11.91
N TRP A 365 -10.77 -10.69 -13.07
CA TRP A 365 -11.47 -10.89 -14.34
C TRP A 365 -11.78 -12.37 -14.65
N HIS A 366 -11.33 -13.33 -13.82
CA HIS A 366 -11.49 -14.75 -14.15
C HIS A 366 -12.87 -15.30 -13.74
N HIS A 367 -13.45 -14.75 -12.68
CA HIS A 367 -14.71 -15.24 -12.13
C HIS A 367 -15.89 -14.36 -12.56
N ALA A 368 -16.23 -14.39 -13.85
CA ALA A 368 -17.36 -13.63 -14.43
C ALA A 368 -18.68 -13.80 -13.65
N GLY A 369 -18.94 -15.01 -13.12
CA GLY A 369 -20.14 -15.30 -12.33
C GLY A 369 -20.28 -14.48 -11.05
N ARG A 370 -19.18 -14.03 -10.44
CA ARG A 370 -19.20 -13.14 -9.27
C ARG A 370 -19.82 -11.80 -9.66
N TRP A 371 -19.38 -11.25 -10.78
CA TRP A 371 -19.77 -9.94 -11.31
C TRP A 371 -21.19 -9.91 -11.87
N LEU A 372 -21.63 -11.00 -12.49
CA LEU A 372 -23.03 -11.13 -12.92
C LEU A 372 -24.01 -11.07 -11.74
N LYS A 373 -23.71 -11.74 -10.61
CA LYS A 373 -24.52 -11.64 -9.39
C LYS A 373 -24.57 -10.22 -8.83
N LEU A 374 -23.46 -9.47 -8.94
CA LEU A 374 -23.42 -8.07 -8.52
C LEU A 374 -24.28 -7.22 -9.44
N ALA A 375 -24.16 -7.39 -10.77
CA ALA A 375 -24.96 -6.67 -11.75
C ALA A 375 -26.47 -6.87 -11.53
N ASP A 376 -26.90 -8.10 -11.26
CA ASP A 376 -28.30 -8.40 -10.94
C ASP A 376 -28.79 -7.56 -9.74
N ARG A 377 -28.03 -7.53 -8.64
CA ARG A 377 -28.38 -6.71 -7.45
C ARG A 377 -28.35 -5.21 -7.70
N VAL A 378 -27.33 -4.74 -8.42
CA VAL A 378 -27.13 -3.30 -8.70
C VAL A 378 -28.23 -2.79 -9.63
N SER A 379 -28.74 -3.64 -10.52
CA SER A 379 -29.88 -3.32 -11.39
C SER A 379 -31.18 -3.10 -10.60
N GLU A 380 -31.38 -3.82 -9.49
CA GLU A 380 -32.55 -3.62 -8.60
C GLU A 380 -32.52 -2.23 -7.93
N TRP A 381 -31.33 -1.67 -7.69
CA TRP A 381 -31.15 -0.35 -7.09
C TRP A 381 -31.16 0.81 -8.09
N GLY A 382 -31.27 0.53 -9.40
CA GLY A 382 -31.26 1.55 -10.44
C GLY A 382 -29.91 2.26 -10.61
N CYS A 383 -28.82 1.62 -10.19
CA CYS A 383 -27.46 2.14 -10.33
C CYS A 383 -26.79 1.61 -11.61
N THR A 384 -25.90 2.38 -12.23
CA THR A 384 -25.00 1.87 -13.27
C THR A 384 -23.77 1.22 -12.63
N LEU A 385 -23.31 0.09 -13.18
CA LEU A 385 -22.16 -0.64 -12.67
C LEU A 385 -20.95 -0.44 -13.59
N GLU A 386 -19.89 0.16 -13.04
CA GLU A 386 -18.60 0.34 -13.69
C GLU A 386 -17.54 -0.57 -13.05
N LEU A 387 -16.90 -1.41 -13.86
CA LEU A 387 -15.88 -2.35 -13.43
C LEU A 387 -14.51 -1.94 -13.95
N TYR A 388 -13.60 -1.58 -13.05
CA TYR A 388 -12.22 -1.25 -13.36
C TYR A 388 -11.30 -2.41 -13.02
N TRP A 389 -10.84 -3.10 -14.07
CA TRP A 389 -9.93 -4.24 -13.99
C TRP A 389 -8.49 -3.79 -13.97
N ILE A 390 -7.77 -4.14 -12.92
CA ILE A 390 -6.34 -3.81 -12.82
C ILE A 390 -5.50 -5.03 -13.20
N SER A 391 -4.57 -4.82 -14.13
CA SER A 391 -3.66 -5.86 -14.60
C SER A 391 -2.22 -5.35 -14.73
N ARG A 392 -1.25 -6.25 -14.84
CA ARG A 392 0.15 -5.85 -15.10
C ARG A 392 0.44 -5.52 -16.56
N SER A 393 -0.44 -5.90 -17.48
CA SER A 393 -0.26 -5.66 -18.92
C SER A 393 -1.05 -4.43 -19.32
N ALA A 394 -0.42 -3.49 -20.01
CA ALA A 394 -1.14 -2.36 -20.61
C ALA A 394 -2.14 -2.82 -21.69
N VAL A 395 -1.88 -3.96 -22.34
CA VAL A 395 -2.74 -4.51 -23.39
C VAL A 395 -3.54 -5.71 -22.84
N PRO A 396 -4.88 -5.66 -22.87
CA PRO A 396 -5.71 -6.80 -22.48
C PRO A 396 -5.51 -7.99 -23.41
N SER A 397 -5.36 -9.17 -22.81
CA SER A 397 -5.30 -10.45 -23.53
C SER A 397 -6.62 -10.80 -24.22
N TYR A 398 -6.62 -11.78 -25.12
CA TYR A 398 -7.85 -12.26 -25.75
C TYR A 398 -8.89 -12.72 -24.73
N ALA A 399 -8.48 -13.49 -23.71
CA ALA A 399 -9.39 -13.97 -22.66
C ALA A 399 -9.97 -12.82 -21.81
N MET A 400 -9.16 -11.79 -21.53
CA MET A 400 -9.62 -10.58 -20.85
C MET A 400 -10.69 -9.86 -21.67
N ARG A 401 -10.44 -9.66 -22.97
CA ARG A 401 -11.41 -9.01 -23.88
C ARG A 401 -12.71 -9.80 -24.01
N GLU A 402 -12.63 -11.12 -24.07
CA GLU A 402 -13.83 -11.97 -24.15
C GLU A 402 -14.67 -11.90 -22.88
N THR A 403 -14.03 -11.89 -21.72
CA THR A 403 -14.71 -11.69 -20.43
C THR A 403 -15.35 -10.31 -20.37
N GLY A 404 -14.62 -9.26 -20.77
CA GLY A 404 -15.14 -7.90 -20.85
C GLY A 404 -16.39 -7.82 -21.73
N ARG A 405 -16.35 -8.40 -22.94
CA ARG A 405 -17.50 -8.43 -23.85
C ARG A 405 -18.72 -9.15 -23.24
N LEU A 406 -18.50 -10.25 -22.52
CA LEU A 406 -19.57 -10.99 -21.85
C LEU A 406 -20.25 -10.16 -20.76
N LEU A 407 -19.46 -9.42 -19.97
CA LEU A 407 -19.98 -8.55 -18.91
C LEU A 407 -20.67 -7.31 -19.49
N GLU A 408 -20.10 -6.70 -20.53
CA GLU A 408 -20.71 -5.58 -21.27
C GLU A 408 -22.07 -5.95 -21.88
N ALA A 409 -22.21 -7.18 -22.40
CA ALA A 409 -23.49 -7.68 -22.91
C ALA A 409 -24.58 -7.77 -21.82
N SER A 410 -24.19 -7.76 -20.54
CA SER A 410 -25.09 -7.78 -19.38
C SER A 410 -25.37 -6.37 -18.82
N GLY A 411 -24.92 -5.30 -19.50
CA GLY A 411 -25.19 -3.91 -19.12
C GLY A 411 -24.16 -3.28 -18.18
N MET A 412 -22.96 -3.88 -18.03
CA MET A 412 -21.85 -3.34 -17.23
C MET A 412 -20.85 -2.58 -18.09
N ASP A 413 -20.34 -1.45 -17.61
CA ASP A 413 -19.23 -0.75 -18.28
C ASP A 413 -17.88 -1.29 -17.77
N CYS A 414 -17.05 -1.84 -18.66
CA CYS A 414 -15.79 -2.50 -18.30
C CYS A 414 -14.57 -1.69 -18.77
N TYR A 415 -13.66 -1.38 -17.83
CA TYR A 415 -12.45 -0.63 -18.08
C TYR A 415 -11.21 -1.43 -17.69
N TRP A 416 -10.14 -1.29 -18.47
CA TRP A 416 -8.86 -1.96 -18.20
C TRP A 416 -7.81 -0.92 -17.78
N LEU A 417 -7.34 -1.06 -16.55
CA LEU A 417 -6.26 -0.29 -15.98
C LEU A 417 -5.00 -1.16 -15.87
N HIS A 418 -3.85 -0.50 -15.89
CA HIS A 418 -2.57 -1.17 -15.70
C HIS A 418 -1.82 -0.60 -14.51
N VAL A 419 -1.04 -1.45 -13.84
CA VAL A 419 -0.16 -1.01 -12.75
C VAL A 419 0.91 -0.07 -13.31
N THR A 420 0.89 1.18 -12.87
CA THR A 420 1.88 2.20 -13.24
C THR A 420 3.09 2.23 -12.29
N GLN A 421 3.01 1.56 -11.14
CA GLN A 421 4.06 1.56 -10.12
C GLN A 421 5.21 0.58 -10.45
N SER A 422 6.44 1.06 -10.21
CA SER A 422 7.71 0.33 -10.42
C SER A 422 7.77 -0.98 -9.64
N LYS A 423 8.55 -1.94 -10.16
CA LYS A 423 8.93 -3.16 -9.44
C LYS A 423 9.81 -2.78 -8.24
N GLU A 424 9.27 -2.96 -7.04
CA GLU A 424 9.95 -2.75 -5.75
C GLU A 424 11.45 -3.17 -5.78
N ALA A 425 12.35 -2.19 -5.79
CA ALA A 425 13.78 -2.39 -5.63
C ALA A 425 14.15 -2.43 -4.13
N TRP A 426 14.31 -3.63 -3.57
CA TRP A 426 14.54 -3.78 -2.13
C TRP A 426 16.00 -3.60 -1.69
N THR A 427 16.17 -2.75 -0.68
CA THR A 427 17.40 -2.42 0.09
C THR A 427 18.63 -2.09 -0.76
N SER A 428 18.96 -0.81 -0.90
CA SER A 428 20.35 -0.42 -1.11
C SER A 428 20.95 -0.06 0.25
N ALA A 429 21.63 -1.01 0.89
CA ALA A 429 22.67 -0.63 1.82
C ALA A 429 23.71 0.15 1.02
N GLY A 430 24.08 1.35 1.45
CA GLY A 430 25.28 2.01 0.92
C GLY A 430 26.43 1.02 1.03
N LYS A 431 27.14 0.74 -0.06
CA LYS A 431 28.38 -0.03 0.00
C LYS A 431 29.48 0.89 0.52
N GLY A 432 30.18 0.52 1.59
CA GLY A 432 31.45 1.15 2.00
C GLY A 432 31.42 1.90 3.33
N GLU A 433 32.47 2.69 3.59
CA GLU A 433 32.69 3.47 4.82
C GLU A 433 31.55 4.47 5.12
N ASP A 434 30.76 4.87 4.12
CA ASP A 434 29.56 5.71 4.29
C ASP A 434 28.39 4.98 4.98
N ALA A 435 28.45 3.65 5.12
CA ALA A 435 27.40 2.85 5.76
C ALA A 435 27.43 2.90 7.30
N TYR A 436 28.56 3.31 7.89
CA TYR A 436 28.68 3.38 9.33
C TYR A 436 29.66 4.46 9.82
N ALA A 437 29.20 5.29 10.75
CA ALA A 437 30.05 6.26 11.43
C ALA A 437 30.59 5.64 12.74
N LEU A 438 31.91 5.67 12.92
CA LEU A 438 32.59 5.29 14.16
C LEU A 438 32.83 6.56 15.00
N GLY A 439 32.39 6.54 16.26
CA GLY A 439 32.50 7.66 17.21
C GLY A 439 33.20 7.31 18.51
#